data_AF-A2D547-F1
#
_entry.id   AF-A2D547-F1
#
_cell.length_a   1.000
_cell.length_b   1.000
_cell.length_c   1.000
_cell.angle_alpha   90.00
_cell.angle_beta   90.00
_cell.angle_gamma   90.00
#
_symmetry.space_group_name_H-M   'P 1'
#
loop_
_entity.id
_entity.type
_entity.pdbx_description
1 polymer ?
#
loop_
_entity_poly.entity_id
_entity_poly.type
_entity_poly.pdbx_seq_one_letter_code
_entity_poly.pdbx_strand_id
1 'polypeptide(L)' 'PCQNGGSCVDGVNTFSCLCLPGFTEDKCQTDVNECLNKPCKNGGTCSDYVNSYTCKCQAGFDGVHCENNIDECTE' A
#
# COMPACT_ATOMS: atom_id res chain seq x y z
N PRO A 1 -8.77 -20.65 9.07
CA PRO A 1 -9.11 -20.69 7.62
C PRO A 1 -8.77 -19.41 6.85
N CYS A 2 -8.75 -18.24 7.49
CA CYS A 2 -8.30 -16.98 6.90
C CYS A 2 -6.98 -16.52 7.55
N GLN A 3 -6.11 -15.87 6.79
CA GLN A 3 -4.83 -15.30 7.26
C GLN A 3 -4.98 -13.81 7.58
N ASN A 4 -3.91 -13.21 8.13
CA ASN A 4 -3.79 -11.76 8.34
C ASN A 4 -4.98 -11.10 9.06
N GLY A 5 -5.54 -11.79 10.05
CA GLY A 5 -6.68 -11.27 10.83
C GLY A 5 -8.02 -11.27 10.10
N GLY A 6 -8.12 -11.89 8.91
CA GLY A 6 -9.37 -12.03 8.17
C GLY A 6 -10.42 -12.84 8.94
N SER A 7 -11.69 -12.46 8.78
CA SER A 7 -12.83 -13.12 9.43
C SER A 7 -13.37 -14.25 8.55
N CYS A 8 -13.54 -15.44 9.14
CA CYS A 8 -14.12 -16.58 8.45
C CYS A 8 -15.65 -16.47 8.44
N VAL A 9 -16.25 -16.60 7.26
CA VAL A 9 -17.70 -16.66 7.07
C VAL A 9 -18.05 -18.05 6.58
N ASP A 10 -18.86 -18.75 7.38
CA ASP A 10 -19.36 -20.08 7.06
C ASP A 10 -20.39 -20.01 5.93
N GLY A 11 -20.31 -20.98 5.00
CA GLY A 11 -21.23 -21.14 3.89
C GLY A 11 -21.69 -22.58 3.76
N VAL A 12 -22.67 -22.86 2.89
CA VAL A 12 -23.17 -24.23 2.72
C VAL A 12 -22.11 -25.09 2.02
N ASN A 13 -21.49 -26.01 2.76
CA ASN A 13 -20.38 -26.87 2.32
C ASN A 13 -19.12 -26.09 1.83
N THR A 14 -18.99 -24.82 2.21
CA THR A 14 -17.85 -23.98 1.83
C THR A 14 -17.61 -22.93 2.91
N PHE A 15 -16.53 -22.16 2.78
CA PHE A 15 -16.29 -20.97 3.58
C PHE A 15 -15.78 -19.84 2.69
N SER A 16 -15.93 -18.61 3.15
CA SER A 16 -15.31 -17.44 2.54
C SER A 16 -14.58 -16.62 3.60
N CYS A 17 -13.61 -15.81 3.18
CA CYS A 17 -12.87 -14.93 4.08
C CYS A 17 -13.22 -13.47 3.79
N LEU A 18 -13.55 -12.74 4.86
CA LEU A 18 -13.61 -11.28 4.83
C LEU A 18 -12.24 -10.75 5.22
N CYS A 19 -11.53 -10.21 4.23
CA CYS A 19 -10.19 -9.68 4.42
C CYS A 19 -10.22 -8.31 5.07
N LEU A 20 -9.25 -8.04 5.95
CA LEU A 20 -8.98 -6.69 6.41
C LEU A 20 -8.45 -5.85 5.23
N PRO A 21 -8.62 -4.51 5.28
CA PRO A 21 -8.02 -3.63 4.28
C PRO A 21 -6.52 -3.89 4.13
N GLY A 22 -6.01 -3.85 2.89
CA GLY A 22 -4.62 -4.19 2.57
C GLY A 22 -4.37 -5.67 2.29
N PHE A 23 -5.34 -6.58 2.44
CA PHE A 23 -5.16 -8.00 2.09
C PHE A 23 -6.11 -8.46 1.00
N THR A 24 -5.66 -9.42 0.19
CA THR A 24 -6.39 -9.99 -0.95
C THR A 24 -6.25 -11.52 -1.02
N GLU A 25 -6.88 -12.12 -2.04
CA GLU A 25 -7.08 -13.56 -2.27
C GLU A 25 -8.07 -14.25 -1.33
N ASP A 26 -8.49 -15.46 -1.70
CA ASP A 26 -9.55 -16.24 -1.04
C ASP A 26 -9.34 -16.48 0.46
N LYS A 27 -8.08 -16.46 0.94
CA LYS A 27 -7.74 -16.66 2.34
C LYS A 27 -7.04 -15.45 2.95
N CYS A 28 -7.09 -14.29 2.30
CA CYS A 28 -6.44 -13.05 2.76
C CYS A 28 -4.92 -13.19 2.95
N GLN A 29 -4.28 -14.11 2.22
CA GLN A 29 -2.87 -14.46 2.42
C GLN A 29 -1.89 -13.48 1.78
N THR A 30 -2.38 -12.65 0.86
CA THR A 30 -1.54 -11.76 0.06
C THR A 30 -1.73 -10.33 0.54
N ASP A 31 -0.64 -9.68 0.94
CA ASP A 31 -0.61 -8.23 1.15
C ASP A 31 -0.78 -7.55 -0.21
N VAL A 32 -1.67 -6.57 -0.29
CA VAL A 32 -1.85 -5.75 -1.48
C VAL A 32 -0.58 -4.92 -1.62
N ASN A 33 -0.06 -4.82 -2.85
CA ASN A 33 1.09 -3.97 -3.11
C ASN A 33 0.61 -2.58 -3.56
N GLU A 34 0.57 -1.62 -2.65
CA GLU A 34 0.19 -0.23 -2.91
C GLU A 34 1.18 0.50 -3.85
N CYS A 35 2.40 -0.02 -3.98
CA CYS A 35 3.42 0.52 -4.88
C CYS A 35 3.23 0.14 -6.37
N LEU A 36 2.33 -0.80 -6.72
CA LEU A 36 2.11 -1.28 -8.09
C LEU A 36 1.80 -0.16 -9.09
N ASN A 37 1.05 0.85 -8.66
CA ASN A 37 0.64 1.98 -9.50
C ASN A 37 1.69 3.11 -9.57
N LYS A 38 2.88 2.90 -9.00
CA LYS A 38 3.98 3.89 -8.95
C LYS A 38 3.49 5.26 -8.44
N PRO A 39 3.00 5.31 -7.19
CA PRO A 39 2.45 6.55 -6.64
C PRO A 39 3.53 7.63 -6.47
N CYS A 40 4.76 7.26 -6.11
CA CYS A 40 5.87 8.18 -5.93
C CYS A 40 6.35 8.76 -7.27
N LYS A 41 6.38 10.09 -7.36
CA LYS A 41 6.82 10.88 -8.50
C LYS A 41 8.30 11.21 -8.41
N ASN A 42 8.83 11.82 -9.47
CA ASN A 42 10.16 12.43 -9.51
C ASN A 42 11.30 11.49 -9.05
N GLY A 43 11.21 10.20 -9.37
CA GLY A 43 12.23 9.21 -9.00
C GLY A 43 12.21 8.79 -7.52
N GLY A 44 11.14 9.12 -6.79
CA GLY A 44 10.92 8.66 -5.42
C GLY A 44 10.83 7.14 -5.32
N THR A 45 11.36 6.59 -4.23
CA THR A 45 11.29 5.15 -3.94
C THR A 45 10.05 4.85 -3.12
N CYS A 46 9.19 3.96 -3.63
CA CYS A 46 7.99 3.51 -2.91
C CYS A 46 8.33 2.36 -1.95
N SER A 47 7.85 2.47 -0.72
CA SER A 47 7.89 1.40 0.27
C SER A 47 6.46 0.97 0.59
N ASP A 48 6.21 -0.33 0.40
CA ASP A 48 4.92 -1.00 0.56
C ASP A 48 4.64 -1.30 2.03
N TYR A 49 3.40 -1.10 2.47
CA TYR A 49 2.95 -1.41 3.83
C TYR A 49 1.49 -1.86 3.80
N VAL A 50 1.05 -2.58 4.83
CA VAL A 50 -0.35 -3.03 4.91
C VAL A 50 -1.31 -1.83 4.77
N ASN A 51 -2.11 -1.84 3.70
CA ASN A 51 -3.12 -0.82 3.38
C ASN A 51 -2.55 0.61 3.26
N SER A 52 -1.25 0.76 3.00
CA SER A 52 -0.59 2.07 2.94
C SER A 52 0.74 2.02 2.21
N TYR A 53 1.30 3.16 1.88
CA TYR A 53 2.66 3.23 1.35
C TYR A 53 3.35 4.50 1.82
N THR A 54 4.68 4.51 1.72
CA THR A 54 5.45 5.74 1.87
C THR A 54 6.36 5.97 0.69
N CYS A 55 6.60 7.24 0.38
CA CYS A 55 7.54 7.66 -0.66
C CYS A 55 8.79 8.26 -0.02
N LYS A 56 9.94 7.68 -0.32
CA LYS A 56 11.24 8.31 -0.04
C LYS A 56 11.63 9.17 -1.23
N CYS A 57 11.61 10.48 -1.04
CA CYS A 57 11.91 11.44 -2.09
C CYS A 57 13.41 11.55 -2.37
N GLN A 58 13.73 11.87 -3.62
CA GLN A 58 15.08 12.28 -4.02
C GLN A 58 15.38 13.68 -3.47
N ALA A 59 16.66 14.04 -3.41
CA ALA A 59 17.06 15.40 -3.06
C ALA A 59 16.38 16.43 -3.99
N GLY A 60 15.90 17.53 -3.42
CA GLY A 60 15.16 18.57 -4.14
C GLY A 60 13.67 18.29 -4.35
N PHE A 61 13.10 17.22 -3.78
CA PHE A 61 11.65 16.95 -3.86
C PHE A 61 11.02 16.67 -2.50
N ASP A 62 9.78 17.11 -2.31
CA ASP A 62 8.96 16.81 -1.14
C ASP A 62 7.49 16.50 -1.51
N GLY A 63 6.65 16.30 -0.48
CA GLY A 63 5.26 15.89 -0.62
C GLY A 63 5.05 14.40 -0.39
N VAL A 64 3.79 13.99 -0.21
CA VAL A 64 3.44 12.58 0.09
C VAL A 64 3.80 11.65 -1.07
N HIS A 65 3.81 12.19 -2.28
CA HIS A 65 4.16 11.50 -3.51
C HIS A 65 5.43 12.05 -4.14
N CYS A 66 6.23 12.83 -3.41
CA CYS A 66 7.41 13.51 -3.96
C CYS A 66 7.07 14.41 -5.17
N GLU A 67 5.87 14.98 -5.18
CA GLU A 67 5.31 15.72 -6.29
C GLU A 67 5.80 17.17 -6.37
N ASN A 68 6.28 17.73 -5.26
CA ASN A 68 6.73 19.12 -5.20
C ASN A 68 8.23 19.20 -5.39
N ASN A 69 8.68 20.22 -6.13
CA ASN A 69 10.09 20.58 -6.22
C ASN A 69 10.40 21.57 -5.08
N ILE A 70 11.47 21.30 -4.33
CA ILE A 70 11.95 22.19 -3.28
C ILE A 70 12.69 23.33 -3.96
N ASP A 71 12.11 24.53 -3.92
CA ASP A 71 12.81 25.73 -4.37
C ASP A 71 13.89 26.09 -3.35
N GLU A 72 15.14 25.71 -3.64
CA GLU A 72 16.28 26.03 -2.79
C GLU A 72 16.67 27.52 -2.87
N CYS A 73 16.01 28.30 -3.74
CA CYS A 73 16.14 29.75 -3.77
C CYS A 73 15.12 30.40 -2.81
N THR A 74 15.24 30.12 -1.51
CA THR A 74 14.60 30.99 -0.50
C THR A 74 15.62 32.05 -0.08
N GLU A 75 15.29 33.31 -0.37
CA GLU A 75 16.08 34.52 -0.08
C GLU A 75 16.55 34.62 1.38
#